data_AF-A0A918U566-F1
#
_entry.id   AF-A0A918U566-F1
#
_cell.length_a   1.000
_cell.length_b   1.000
_cell.length_c   1.000
_cell.angle_alpha   90.00
_cell.angle_beta   90.00
_cell.angle_gamma   90.00
#
_symmetry.space_group_name_H-M   'P 1'
#
loop_
_entity.id
_entity.type
_entity.pdbx_description
1 polymer ?
#
loop_
_entity_poly.entity_id
_entity_poly.type
_entity_poly.pdbx_seq_one_letter_code
_entity_poly.pdbx_strand_id
1 'polypeptide(L)'
;MFGKLGAPEILLILVVLVLLFGAKRLPGMARSLGQSLRILKSETKAMRDRDEETTPDASASTPHVPATDSPLTTVPAPDRREASAAAARDTSGPY
;
A
#
# COMPACT_ATOMS: atom_id res chain seq x y z
N MET A 1 43.30 16.45 -3.46
CA MET A 1 42.90 15.11 -3.96
C MET A 1 41.59 14.58 -3.30
N PHE A 2 40.73 15.41 -2.71
CA PHE A 2 39.52 14.97 -1.97
C PHE A 2 38.18 15.20 -2.69
N GLY A 3 38.21 15.71 -3.93
CA GLY A 3 36.99 16.03 -4.70
C GLY A 3 36.27 14.84 -5.33
N LYS A 4 36.63 13.60 -4.96
CA LYS A 4 36.07 12.37 -5.57
C LYS A 4 35.23 11.54 -4.61
N LEU A 5 35.23 11.84 -3.31
CA LEU A 5 34.58 11.01 -2.28
C LEU A 5 33.05 11.21 -2.15
N GLY A 6 32.45 12.10 -2.93
CA GLY A 6 31.04 12.45 -2.77
C GLY A 6 30.11 11.51 -3.53
N ALA A 7 30.19 11.55 -4.86
CA ALA A 7 29.24 10.87 -5.72
C ALA A 7 29.61 9.41 -6.09
N PRO A 8 30.84 9.08 -6.51
CA PRO A 8 31.16 7.74 -6.98
C PRO A 8 31.23 6.72 -5.83
N GLU A 9 31.73 7.08 -4.64
CA GLU A 9 31.66 6.20 -3.46
C GLU A 9 30.22 5.86 -3.07
N ILE A 10 29.33 6.85 -3.03
CA ILE A 10 27.91 6.62 -2.72
C ILE A 10 27.27 5.72 -3.79
N LEU A 11 27.59 5.94 -5.07
CA LEU A 11 27.11 5.10 -6.16
C LEU A 11 27.60 3.66 -6.02
N LEU A 12 28.88 3.46 -5.65
CA LEU A 12 29.45 2.13 -5.45
C LEU A 12 28.75 1.39 -4.29
N ILE A 13 28.51 2.05 -3.17
CA ILE A 13 27.77 1.50 -2.02
C ILE A 13 26.34 1.15 -2.43
N LEU A 14 25.68 2.03 -3.19
CA LEU A 14 24.32 1.81 -3.68
C LEU A 14 24.25 0.59 -4.60
N VAL A 15 25.23 0.42 -5.50
CA VAL A 15 25.33 -0.77 -6.36
C VAL A 15 25.44 -2.04 -5.51
N VAL A 16 26.32 -2.06 -4.51
CA VAL A 16 26.46 -3.21 -3.60
C VAL A 16 25.15 -3.50 -2.86
N LEU A 17 24.46 -2.48 -2.33
CA LEU A 17 23.16 -2.64 -1.69
C LEU A 17 22.09 -3.21 -2.64
N VAL A 18 22.07 -2.76 -3.89
CA VAL A 18 21.15 -3.29 -4.91
C VAL A 18 21.48 -4.74 -5.24
N LEU A 19 22.74 -5.15 -5.26
CA LEU A 19 23.13 -6.54 -5.46
C LEU A 19 22.71 -7.44 -4.29
N LEU A 20 22.86 -6.97 -3.05
CA LEU A 20 22.50 -7.74 -1.84
C LEU A 20 20.98 -7.85 -1.64
N PHE A 21 20.28 -6.72 -1.75
CA PHE A 21 18.84 -6.65 -1.45
C PHE A 21 17.96 -6.80 -2.70
N GLY A 22 18.49 -6.54 -3.89
CA GLY A 22 17.77 -6.56 -5.16
C GLY A 22 17.08 -5.23 -5.50
N ALA A 23 17.03 -4.90 -6.80
CA ALA A 23 16.46 -3.66 -7.33
C ALA A 23 14.98 -3.43 -6.98
N LYS A 24 14.23 -4.49 -6.66
CA LYS A 24 12.79 -4.41 -6.33
C LYS A 24 12.52 -4.25 -4.83
N ARG A 25 13.45 -4.62 -3.95
CA ARG A 25 13.28 -4.54 -2.48
C ARG A 25 13.67 -3.18 -1.92
N LEU A 26 14.75 -2.58 -2.43
CA LEU A 26 15.24 -1.26 -2.02
C LEU A 26 14.17 -0.15 -2.14
N PRO A 27 13.48 0.03 -3.29
CA PRO A 27 12.42 1.05 -3.41
C PRO A 27 11.19 0.74 -2.56
N GLY A 28 10.87 -0.54 -2.32
CA GLY A 28 9.77 -0.95 -1.46
C GLY A 28 10.02 -0.55 0.00
N MET A 29 11.18 -0.93 0.55
CA MET A 29 11.58 -0.58 1.92
C MET A 29 11.73 0.93 2.12
N ALA A 30 12.32 1.63 1.15
CA ALA A 30 12.45 3.09 1.19
C ALA A 30 11.09 3.79 1.20
N ARG A 31 10.11 3.31 0.40
CA ARG A 31 8.75 3.88 0.38
C ARG A 31 8.02 3.67 1.70
N SER A 32 8.07 2.48 2.30
CA SER A 32 7.40 2.23 3.59
C SER A 32 8.04 3.02 4.72
N LEU A 33 9.38 3.06 4.79
CA LEU A 33 10.11 3.84 5.79
C LEU A 33 9.90 5.35 5.60
N GLY A 34 9.90 5.82 4.35
CA GLY A 34 9.63 7.22 4.02
C GLY A 34 8.22 7.65 4.39
N GLN A 35 7.23 6.76 4.24
CA GLN A 35 5.85 7.04 4.63
C GLN A 35 5.71 7.17 6.15
N SER A 36 6.35 6.30 6.93
CA SER A 36 6.44 6.45 8.40
C SER A 36 7.13 7.76 8.77
N LEU A 37 8.32 8.03 8.22
CA LEU A 37 9.07 9.28 8.49
C LEU A 37 8.29 10.53 8.09
N ARG A 38 7.47 10.48 7.03
CA ARG A 38 6.63 11.62 6.60
C ARG A 38 5.58 11.96 7.64
N ILE A 39 4.89 10.95 8.18
CA ILE A 39 3.85 11.14 9.21
C ILE A 39 4.49 11.70 10.48
N LEU A 40 5.59 11.09 10.93
CA LEU A 40 6.33 11.56 12.09
C LEU A 40 6.83 12.99 11.88
N LYS A 41 7.33 13.32 10.67
CA LYS A 41 7.80 14.66 10.34
C LYS A 41 6.67 15.68 10.29
N SER A 42 5.49 15.34 9.77
CA SER A 42 4.33 16.24 9.78
C SER A 42 3.82 16.51 11.19
N GLU A 43 3.78 15.49 12.05
CA GLU A 43 3.38 15.66 13.46
C GLU A 43 4.42 16.49 14.22
N THR A 44 5.71 16.15 14.07
CA THR A 44 6.81 16.91 14.69
C THR A 44 6.82 18.37 14.22
N LYS A 45 6.58 18.59 12.92
CA LYS A 45 6.50 19.93 12.34
C LYS A 45 5.28 20.69 12.88
N ALA A 46 4.12 20.06 12.98
CA ALA A 46 2.92 20.69 13.55
C ALA A 46 3.07 21.02 15.04
N MET A 47 3.86 20.27 15.81
CA MET A 47 4.20 20.62 17.19
C MET A 47 5.12 21.86 17.22
N ARG A 48 6.16 21.86 16.38
CA ARG A 48 7.11 22.97 16.30
C ARG A 48 6.49 24.27 15.75
N ASP A 49 5.63 24.17 14.76
CA ASP A 49 4.91 25.30 14.14
C ASP A 49 3.76 25.81 15.05
N ARG A 50 3.36 25.08 16.10
CA ARG A 50 2.40 25.58 17.10
C ARG A 50 3.05 26.45 18.18
N ASP A 51 4.36 26.34 18.35
CA ASP A 51 5.14 27.25 19.19
C ASP A 51 5.51 28.56 18.44
N GLU A 52 5.34 28.59 17.11
CA GLU A 52 5.66 29.72 16.21
C GLU A 52 4.45 30.03 15.29
N GLU A 53 3.50 30.86 15.73
CA GLU A 53 2.23 31.12 15.02
C GLU A 53 2.33 31.43 13.50
N THR A 54 1.41 30.78 12.76
CA THR A 54 0.73 31.20 11.52
C THR A 54 1.47 31.04 10.17
N THR A 55 1.15 29.97 9.42
CA THR A 55 0.59 30.00 8.04
C THR A 55 0.06 28.61 7.64
N PRO A 56 -1.20 28.46 7.18
CA PRO A 56 -1.72 27.17 6.71
C PRO A 56 -1.36 26.94 5.23
N ASP A 57 -0.34 26.11 4.95
CA ASP A 57 -0.15 25.55 3.61
C ASP A 57 -0.87 24.20 3.51
N ALA A 58 -2.14 24.29 3.12
CA ALA A 58 -2.92 23.15 2.67
C ALA A 58 -2.49 22.77 1.24
N SER A 59 -1.36 22.09 1.09
CA SER A 59 -1.04 21.33 -0.12
C SER A 59 -1.03 19.84 0.20
N ALA A 60 -2.21 19.33 0.56
CA ALA A 60 -2.54 17.93 0.41
C ALA A 60 -2.74 17.65 -1.09
N SER A 61 -1.64 17.57 -1.84
CA SER A 61 -1.65 16.92 -3.15
C SER A 61 -1.98 15.45 -2.92
N THR A 62 -3.25 15.12 -3.15
CA THR A 62 -3.83 13.79 -3.27
C THR A 62 -2.84 12.83 -3.93
N PRO A 63 -2.40 11.75 -3.25
CA PRO A 63 -1.82 10.62 -3.95
C PRO A 63 -2.86 10.10 -4.94
N HIS A 64 -2.58 10.33 -6.22
CA HIS A 64 -3.13 9.60 -7.34
C HIS A 64 -2.98 8.10 -7.02
N VAL A 65 -4.07 7.50 -6.54
CA VAL A 65 -4.31 6.08 -6.73
C VAL A 65 -4.51 5.92 -8.23
N PRO A 66 -3.62 5.20 -8.95
CA PRO A 66 -4.02 4.64 -10.22
C PRO A 66 -5.07 3.57 -9.87
N ALA A 67 -6.33 3.98 -9.91
CA ALA A 67 -7.41 3.03 -10.13
C ALA A 67 -7.29 2.52 -11.57
N THR A 68 -7.69 1.26 -11.74
CA THR A 68 -7.97 0.58 -13.02
C THR A 68 -6.79 -0.19 -13.61
N ASP A 69 -6.68 -1.44 -13.19
CA ASP A 69 -7.01 -2.50 -14.14
C ASP A 69 -8.00 -3.46 -13.46
N SER A 70 -9.27 -3.35 -13.87
CA SER A 70 -10.27 -4.40 -13.63
C SER A 70 -9.91 -5.59 -14.51
N PRO A 71 -10.10 -6.81 -14.00
CA PRO A 71 -11.05 -7.65 -14.70
C PRO A 71 -12.23 -7.91 -13.77
N LEU A 72 -13.34 -7.24 -14.06
CA LEU A 72 -14.66 -7.79 -13.85
C LEU A 72 -14.74 -9.10 -14.67
N THR A 73 -14.31 -10.21 -14.09
CA THR A 73 -14.77 -11.53 -14.52
C THR A 73 -15.91 -11.93 -13.60
N THR A 74 -17.11 -11.66 -14.08
CA THR A 74 -18.31 -12.45 -13.79
C THR A 74 -17.98 -13.93 -13.67
N VAL A 75 -18.20 -14.53 -12.50
CA VAL A 75 -18.77 -15.87 -12.39
C VAL A 75 -19.82 -15.83 -11.27
N PRO A 76 -21.03 -16.35 -11.54
CA PRO A 76 -22.26 -16.00 -10.84
C PRO A 76 -22.43 -16.72 -9.51
N ALA A 77 -23.36 -16.20 -8.73
CA ALA A 77 -23.81 -16.69 -7.43
C ALA A 77 -23.97 -18.22 -7.38
N PRO A 78 -23.55 -18.89 -6.29
CA PRO A 78 -23.85 -20.30 -6.10
C PRO A 78 -25.37 -20.47 -5.96
N ASP A 79 -25.86 -21.43 -6.71
CA ASP A 79 -27.25 -21.86 -6.86
C ASP A 79 -27.95 -22.08 -5.50
N ARG A 80 -28.70 -21.07 -5.03
CA ARG A 80 -29.64 -21.21 -3.91
C ARG A 80 -31.02 -21.67 -4.38
N ARG A 81 -31.08 -22.46 -5.46
CA ARG A 81 -32.32 -23.06 -6.00
C ARG A 81 -32.37 -24.59 -5.89
N GLU A 82 -31.27 -25.26 -5.55
CA GLU A 82 -31.29 -26.73 -5.33
C GLU A 82 -31.78 -27.16 -3.93
N ALA A 83 -31.80 -26.26 -2.93
CA ALA A 83 -32.20 -26.64 -1.56
C ALA A 83 -33.71 -26.60 -1.28
N SER A 84 -34.56 -26.15 -2.22
CA SER A 84 -36.01 -26.02 -1.97
C SER A 84 -36.88 -27.12 -2.61
N ALA A 85 -36.28 -28.09 -3.32
CA ALA A 85 -37.02 -29.13 -4.06
C ALA A 85 -37.05 -30.51 -3.38
N ALA A 86 -36.39 -30.71 -2.23
CA ALA A 86 -36.25 -32.02 -1.60
C ALA A 86 -37.17 -32.29 -0.39
N ALA A 87 -37.91 -31.30 0.13
CA ALA A 87 -38.72 -31.47 1.35
C ALA A 87 -40.19 -31.85 1.11
N ALA A 88 -40.63 -32.06 -0.14
CA ALA A 88 -42.02 -32.39 -0.48
C ALA A 88 -42.27 -33.88 -0.75
N ARG A 89 -41.42 -34.78 -0.25
CA ARG A 89 -41.54 -36.22 -0.47
C ARG A 89 -41.30 -37.02 0.81
N ASP A 90 -42.02 -36.71 1.89
CA ASP A 90 -42.12 -37.63 3.02
C ASP A 90 -43.43 -37.40 3.79
N THR A 91 -44.54 -37.81 3.18
CA THR A 91 -45.82 -38.01 3.87
C THR A 91 -46.57 -39.11 3.11
N SER A 92 -46.09 -40.33 3.29
CA SER A 92 -46.83 -41.54 2.91
C SER A 92 -46.45 -42.69 3.85
N GLY A 93 -47.25 -42.85 4.91
CA GLY A 93 -47.54 -44.15 5.50
C GLY A 93 -47.11 -44.36 6.96
N PRO A 94 -48.08 -44.44 7.89
CA PRO A 94 -48.07 -45.45 8.93
C PRO A 94 -48.97 -46.62 8.50
N TYR A 95 -48.36 -47.73 8.11
CA TYR A 95 -48.92 -49.08 8.29
C TYR A 95 -47.85 -49.92 8.99
#